data_AF-A0A9E4KFP5-F1
#
_entry.id   AF-A0A9E4KFP5-F1
#
_cell.length_a   1.000
_cell.length_b   1.000
_cell.length_c   1.000
_cell.angle_alpha   90.00
_cell.angle_beta   90.00
_cell.angle_gamma   90.00
#
_symmetry.space_group_name_H-M   'P 1'
#
loop_
_entity.id
_entity.type
_entity.pdbx_description
1 polymer ?
#
loop_
_entity_poly.entity_id
_entity_poly.type
_entity_poly.pdbx_seq_one_letter_code
_entity_poly.pdbx_strand_id
1 'polypeptide(L)'
;MARLLENPEFRGFSDHWGFRIRACRPYRAQTKGEVERPVRYVRGNFFYGRDFVSDDDLDVRERRWLDEVANVRVHGTLGERIDDRFARARPLLGPLAPHP
;
A
#
# COMPACT_ATOMS: atom_id res chain seq x y z
N MET A 1 -6.57 29.58 2.52
CA MET A 1 -6.07 28.18 2.48
C MET A 1 -5.80 27.74 3.91
N ALA A 2 -6.28 26.57 4.34
CA ALA A 2 -5.93 26.04 5.66
C ALA A 2 -4.43 25.71 5.70
N ARG A 3 -3.73 26.17 6.74
CA ARG A 3 -2.31 25.85 6.97
C ARG A 3 -2.21 24.38 7.35
N LEU A 4 -1.38 23.61 6.63
CA LEU A 4 -1.04 22.26 7.07
C LEU A 4 -0.19 22.39 8.34
N LEU A 5 -0.68 21.83 9.44
CA LEU A 5 0.13 21.65 10.65
C LEU A 5 0.93 20.36 10.47
N GLU A 6 2.24 20.49 10.37
CA GLU A 6 3.14 19.37 10.16
C GLU A 6 3.78 18.98 11.48
N ASN A 7 3.67 17.70 11.84
CA ASN A 7 4.41 17.14 12.97
C ASN A 7 5.91 17.11 12.60
N PRO A 8 6.81 17.70 13.42
CA PRO A 8 8.25 17.67 13.18
C PRO A 8 8.82 16.27 12.93
N GLU A 9 8.34 15.27 13.67
CA GLU A 9 8.75 13.86 13.50
C GLU A 9 8.38 13.34 12.12
N PHE A 10 7.15 13.64 11.67
CA PHE A 10 6.70 13.18 10.36
C PHE A 10 7.44 13.89 9.22
N ARG A 11 7.81 15.16 9.42
CA ARG A 11 8.67 15.90 8.51
C ARG A 11 10.07 15.26 8.43
N GLY A 12 10.70 14.98 9.57
CA GLY A 12 11.99 14.28 9.62
C GLY A 12 11.95 12.92 8.92
N PHE A 13 10.88 12.14 9.15
CA PHE A 13 10.66 10.87 8.44
C PHE A 13 10.55 11.06 6.92
N SER A 14 9.85 12.11 6.46
CA SER A 14 9.71 12.39 5.03
C SER A 14 11.02 12.79 4.36
N ASP A 15 11.86 13.54 5.07
CA ASP A 15 13.18 13.96 4.60
C ASP A 15 14.14 12.77 4.53
N HIS A 16 14.11 11.89 5.55
CA HIS A 16 14.93 10.68 5.62
C HIS A 16 14.61 9.67 4.49
N TRP A 17 13.32 9.44 4.22
CA TRP A 17 12.86 8.51 3.18
C TRP A 17 12.63 9.15 1.80
N GLY A 18 12.88 10.45 1.66
CA GLY A 18 12.84 11.14 0.37
C GLY A 18 11.46 11.28 -0.27
N PHE A 19 10.39 11.40 0.51
CA PHE A 19 9.04 11.62 -0.02
C PHE A 19 8.43 12.95 0.44
N ARG A 20 7.45 13.46 -0.31
CA ARG A 20 6.75 14.70 0.05
C ARG A 20 5.43 14.41 0.75
N ILE A 21 5.22 15.02 1.91
CA ILE A 21 3.93 15.00 2.60
C ILE A 21 2.90 15.80 1.80
N ARG A 22 1.79 15.15 1.42
CA ARG A 22 0.64 15.81 0.79
C ARG A 22 -0.64 15.45 1.55
N ALA A 23 -1.12 16.38 2.36
CA ALA A 23 -2.37 16.20 3.07
C ALA A 23 -3.58 16.27 2.13
N CYS A 24 -4.57 15.41 2.38
CA CYS A 24 -5.88 15.53 1.76
C CYS A 24 -6.59 16.79 2.25
N ARG A 25 -7.37 17.43 1.38
CA ARG A 25 -8.23 18.54 1.81
C ARG A 25 -9.30 17.98 2.78
N PRO A 26 -9.54 18.63 3.92
CA PRO A 26 -10.65 18.26 4.81
C PRO A 26 -11.97 18.17 4.03
N TYR A 27 -12.85 17.24 4.43
CA TYR A 27 -14.18 17.04 3.87
C TYR A 27 -14.25 16.69 2.37
N ARG A 28 -13.16 16.19 1.78
CA ARG A 28 -13.14 15.70 0.40
C ARG A 28 -13.06 14.17 0.34
N ALA A 29 -14.19 13.51 0.54
CA ALA A 29 -14.29 12.04 0.52
C ALA A 29 -13.82 11.41 -0.80
N GLN A 30 -14.01 12.11 -1.93
CA GLN A 30 -13.66 11.63 -3.27
C GLN A 30 -12.17 11.32 -3.47
N THR A 31 -11.26 11.90 -2.68
CA THR A 31 -9.82 11.62 -2.75
C THR A 31 -9.38 10.38 -1.99
N LYS A 32 -10.26 9.79 -1.18
CA LYS A 32 -9.92 8.65 -0.31
C LYS A 32 -10.23 7.29 -0.94
N GLY A 33 -11.00 7.26 -2.03
CA GLY A 33 -11.38 6.01 -2.71
C GLY A 33 -10.18 5.16 -3.16
N GLU A 34 -9.10 5.79 -3.63
CA GLU A 34 -7.87 5.09 -4.05
C GLU A 34 -7.17 4.38 -2.88
N VAL A 35 -7.22 4.94 -1.67
CA VAL A 35 -6.64 4.32 -0.47
C VAL A 35 -7.58 3.34 0.21
N GLU A 36 -8.90 3.50 0.08
CA GLU A 36 -9.89 2.62 0.72
C GLU A 36 -10.21 1.36 -0.09
N ARG A 37 -10.16 1.42 -1.43
CA ARG A 37 -10.44 0.28 -2.30
C ARG A 37 -9.50 -0.92 -2.06
N PRO A 38 -8.16 -0.75 -1.92
CA PRO A 38 -7.27 -1.86 -1.60
C PRO A 38 -7.61 -2.51 -0.27
N VAL A 39 -7.94 -1.73 0.76
CA VAL A 39 -8.33 -2.27 2.09
C VAL A 39 -9.58 -3.12 1.99
N ARG A 40 -10.59 -2.69 1.21
CA ARG A 40 -11.79 -3.50 0.96
C ARG A 40 -11.45 -4.81 0.26
N TYR A 41 -10.57 -4.76 -0.74
CA TYR A 41 -10.13 -5.96 -1.46
C TYR A 41 -9.44 -6.96 -0.53
N VAL A 42 -8.46 -6.52 0.26
CA VAL A 42 -7.76 -7.39 1.22
C VAL A 42 -8.73 -7.97 2.24
N ARG A 43 -9.61 -7.14 2.83
CA ARG A 43 -10.61 -7.63 3.79
C ARG A 43 -11.55 -8.68 3.21
N GLY A 44 -12.09 -8.42 2.01
CA GLY A 44 -13.06 -9.33 1.38
C GLY A 44 -12.43 -10.58 0.75
N ASN A 45 -11.20 -10.48 0.25
CA ASN A 45 -10.56 -11.55 -0.51
C ASN A 45 -9.60 -12.39 0.34
N PHE A 46 -8.93 -11.79 1.33
CA PHE A 46 -7.95 -12.46 2.20
C PHE A 46 -8.46 -12.73 3.62
N PHE A 47 -9.17 -11.81 4.26
CA PHE A 47 -9.59 -12.03 5.66
C PHE A 47 -10.96 -12.70 5.82
N TYR A 48 -11.95 -12.31 5.02
CA TYR A 48 -13.32 -12.75 5.22
C TYR A 48 -13.48 -14.27 5.15
N GLY A 49 -14.11 -14.85 6.18
CA GLY A 49 -14.38 -16.29 6.28
C GLY A 49 -13.16 -17.17 6.57
N ARG A 50 -12.03 -16.58 7.00
CA ARG A 50 -10.83 -17.32 7.40
C ARG A 50 -10.53 -17.09 8.87
N ASP A 51 -10.21 -18.17 9.56
CA ASP A 51 -9.60 -18.14 10.89
C ASP A 51 -8.11 -18.43 10.78
N PHE A 52 -7.34 -17.78 11.66
CA PHE A 52 -5.89 -17.94 11.76
C PHE A 52 -5.57 -18.51 13.14
N VAL A 53 -4.65 -19.46 13.18
CA VAL A 53 -4.29 -20.15 14.44
C VAL A 53 -3.12 -19.48 15.16
N SER A 54 -2.35 -18.66 14.46
CA SER A 54 -1.25 -17.84 14.98
C SER A 54 -0.86 -16.74 13.97
N ASP A 55 0.01 -15.82 14.41
CA ASP A 55 0.62 -14.83 13.51
C ASP A 55 1.51 -15.50 12.45
N ASP A 56 2.22 -16.59 12.79
CA ASP A 56 3.00 -17.36 11.81
C ASP A 56 2.11 -17.99 10.71
N ASP A 57 0.94 -18.51 11.09
CA ASP A 57 -0.04 -19.03 10.14
C ASP A 57 -0.61 -17.92 9.25
N LEU A 58 -0.81 -16.73 9.80
CA LEU A 58 -1.19 -15.54 9.03
C LEU A 58 -0.11 -15.18 8.00
N ASP A 59 1.16 -15.09 8.40
CA ASP A 59 2.28 -14.74 7.53
C ASP A 59 2.44 -15.72 6.36
N VAL A 60 2.37 -17.03 6.64
CA VAL A 60 2.47 -18.07 5.61
C VAL A 60 1.31 -17.97 4.63
N ARG A 61 0.07 -17.81 5.13
CA ARG A 61 -1.11 -17.70 4.28
C ARG A 61 -1.14 -16.40 3.49
N GLU A 62 -0.68 -15.30 4.07
CA GLU A 62 -0.57 -14.01 3.39
C GLU A 62 0.39 -14.12 2.21
N ARG A 63 1.61 -14.62 2.44
CA ARG A 63 2.61 -14.80 1.37
C ARG A 63 2.06 -15.65 0.23
N ARG A 64 1.45 -16.79 0.57
CA ARG A 64 0.84 -17.67 -0.43
C ARG A 64 -0.27 -16.95 -1.22
N TRP A 65 -1.11 -16.19 -0.53
CA TRP A 65 -2.19 -15.43 -1.17
C TRP A 65 -1.64 -14.31 -2.08
N LEU A 66 -0.57 -13.64 -1.67
CA LEU A 66 0.12 -12.64 -2.50
C LEU A 66 0.63 -13.28 -3.80
N ASP A 67 1.33 -14.42 -3.68
CA ASP A 67 1.97 -15.12 -4.80
C ASP A 67 0.95 -15.78 -5.75
N GLU A 68 -0.14 -16.34 -5.23
CA GLU A 68 -1.09 -17.13 -6.02
C GLU A 68 -2.32 -16.35 -6.47
N VAL A 69 -2.66 -15.24 -5.81
CA VAL A 69 -3.93 -14.51 -6.03
C VAL A 69 -3.72 -13.02 -6.23
N ALA A 70 -3.15 -12.32 -5.24
CA ALA A 70 -3.21 -10.86 -5.21
C ALA A 70 -2.32 -10.20 -6.27
N ASN A 71 -1.09 -10.68 -6.43
CA ASN A 71 -0.11 -10.05 -7.32
C ASN A 71 -0.20 -10.54 -8.77
N VAL A 72 -0.68 -11.76 -8.97
CA VAL A 72 -0.84 -12.37 -10.30
C VAL A 72 -2.18 -12.03 -10.97
N ARG A 73 -3.12 -11.39 -10.27
CA ARG A 73 -4.39 -10.95 -10.86
C ARG A 73 -4.20 -9.82 -11.86
N VAL A 74 -5.06 -9.75 -12.87
CA VAL A 74 -5.21 -8.56 -13.72
C VAL A 74 -5.96 -7.48 -12.94
N HIS A 75 -5.33 -6.32 -12.75
CA HIS A 75 -5.92 -5.22 -11.99
C HIS A 75 -6.91 -4.42 -12.84
N GLY A 76 -8.17 -4.30 -12.40
CA GLY A 76 -9.26 -3.69 -13.19
C GLY A 76 -8.98 -2.28 -13.71
N THR A 77 -8.30 -1.42 -12.96
CA THR A 77 -7.93 -0.07 -13.43
C THR A 77 -6.72 -0.05 -14.36
N LEU A 78 -5.80 -1.02 -14.23
CA LEU A 78 -4.52 -1.01 -14.92
C LEU A 78 -4.53 -1.91 -16.17
N GLY A 79 -5.45 -2.88 -16.25
CA GLY A 79 -5.55 -3.83 -17.35
C GLY A 79 -4.41 -4.84 -17.41
N GLU A 80 -3.57 -4.93 -16.37
CA GLU A 80 -2.39 -5.78 -16.34
C GLU A 80 -2.17 -6.43 -14.97
N ARG A 81 -1.28 -7.43 -14.92
CA ARG A 81 -0.86 -8.06 -13.66
C ARG A 81 -0.03 -7.11 -12.82
N ILE A 82 -0.25 -7.13 -11.51
CA ILE A 82 0.48 -6.27 -10.57
C ILE A 82 1.97 -6.60 -10.57
N ASP A 83 2.33 -7.89 -10.56
CA ASP A 83 3.73 -8.32 -10.62
C ASP A 83 4.44 -7.82 -11.89
N ASP A 84 3.81 -7.98 -13.05
CA ASP A 84 4.41 -7.57 -14.33
C ASP A 84 4.66 -6.06 -14.34
N ARG A 85 3.70 -5.28 -13.81
CA ARG A 85 3.86 -3.84 -13.67
C ARG A 85 4.97 -3.48 -12.68
N PHE A 86 4.99 -4.14 -11.52
CA PHE A 86 5.98 -3.87 -10.49
C PHE A 86 7.39 -4.24 -10.97
N ALA A 87 7.56 -5.37 -11.64
CA ALA A 87 8.83 -5.80 -12.21
C ALA A 87 9.43 -4.75 -13.18
N ARG A 88 8.59 -4.11 -14.00
CA ARG A 88 9.03 -3.02 -14.89
C ARG A 88 9.33 -1.71 -14.16
N ALA A 89 8.62 -1.44 -13.06
CA ALA A 89 8.83 -0.24 -12.26
C ALA A 89 10.04 -0.36 -11.32
N ARG A 90 10.35 -1.56 -10.83
CA ARG A 90 11.40 -1.84 -9.85
C ARG A 90 12.79 -1.27 -10.21
N PRO A 91 13.30 -1.39 -11.45
CA PRO A 91 14.60 -0.79 -11.81
C PRO A 91 14.58 0.74 -11.85
N LEU A 92 13.41 1.38 -11.83
CA LEU A 92 13.25 2.84 -11.81
C LEU A 92 13.14 3.40 -10.39
N LEU A 93 13.08 2.55 -9.37
CA LEU A 93 12.98 2.97 -7.97
C LEU A 93 14.36 3.44 -7.46
N GLY A 94 14.35 4.50 -6.67
CA GLY A 94 15.54 4.95 -5.95
C GLY A 94 15.98 3.94 -4.87
N PRO A 95 17.23 4.02 -4.41
CA PRO A 95 17.68 3.24 -3.26
C PRO A 95 16.88 3.62 -2.01
N LEU A 96 16.74 2.67 -1.09
CA LEU A 96 16.24 2.96 0.25
C LEU A 96 17.25 3.81 1.03
N ALA A 97 16.78 4.53 2.04
CA ALA A 97 17.65 5.20 2.99
C ALA A 97 18.58 4.17 3.66
N PRO A 98 19.84 4.54 3.97
CA PRO A 98 20.85 3.59 4.47
C PRO A 98 20.52 2.99 5.84
N HIS A 99 19.63 3.62 6.61
CA HIS A 99 19.21 3.18 7.93
C HIS A 99 17.68 3.28 8.05
N PRO A 100 17.01 2.33 8.72
CA PRO A 100 15.59 2.46 9.06
C PRO A 100 15.32 3.55 10.10
#